data_AF-A0AAC9SM02-F1
#
_entry.id   AF-A0AAC9SM02-F1
#
_cell.length_a   1.000
_cell.length_b   1.000
_cell.length_c   1.000
_cell.angle_alpha   90.00
_cell.angle_beta   90.00
_cell.angle_gamma   90.00
#
_symmetry.space_group_name_H-M   'P 1'
#
loop_
_entity.id
_entity.type
_entity.pdbx_description
1 polymer ?
#
loop_
_entity_poly.entity_id
_entity_poly.type
_entity_poly.pdbx_seq_one_letter_code
_entity_poly.pdbx_strand_id
1 'polypeptide(L)'
;MRVIRFELPEPYPLLNHSIGQSRFALTRMRQKMARAVACATVNMRVPEPFQKAHVSIERHSCGTPDHDGVQGGAKFLIDSLTTPKLLNVRKPGARQRVRNKRGLGFIVDDGPEYATFDIRAVKSRLCDQKTVVTITEILP
;
A
#
# COMPACT_ATOMS: atom_id res chain seq x y z
N MET A 1 12.63 -16.96 6.72
CA MET A 1 12.52 -15.68 6.01
C MET A 1 11.39 -15.79 5.01
N ARG A 2 10.25 -15.17 5.30
CA ARG A 2 9.05 -15.23 4.44
C ARG A 2 9.09 -14.11 3.40
N VAL A 3 8.65 -14.42 2.17
CA VAL A 3 8.56 -13.46 1.07
C VAL A 3 7.19 -13.57 0.42
N ILE A 4 6.56 -12.43 0.19
CA ILE A 4 5.30 -12.33 -0.55
C ILE A 4 5.55 -11.43 -1.75
N ARG A 5 5.22 -11.93 -2.93
CA ARG A 5 5.30 -11.15 -4.15
C ARG A 5 4.00 -11.24 -4.92
N PHE A 6 3.44 -10.09 -5.26
CA PHE A 6 2.23 -10.02 -6.08
C PHE A 6 2.29 -8.86 -7.07
N GLU A 7 1.41 -8.92 -8.06
CA GLU A 7 1.31 -7.91 -9.11
C GLU A 7 -0.11 -7.34 -9.15
N LEU A 8 -0.20 -6.03 -9.38
CA LEU A 8 -1.45 -5.35 -9.72
C LEU A 8 -1.43 -5.04 -11.22
N PRO A 9 -2.55 -5.24 -11.93
CA PRO A 9 -2.61 -5.08 -13.39
C PRO A 9 -2.49 -3.63 -13.86
N GLU A 10 -2.58 -2.65 -12.95
CA GLU A 10 -2.42 -1.23 -13.25
C GLU A 10 -1.29 -0.65 -12.38
N PRO A 11 -0.53 0.35 -12.90
CA PRO A 11 0.35 1.15 -12.07
C PRO A 11 -0.50 1.94 -11.07
N TYR A 12 -0.08 1.99 -9.81
CA TYR A 12 -0.78 2.79 -8.81
C TYR A 12 -0.82 4.28 -9.22
N PRO A 13 -1.85 5.03 -8.81
CA PRO A 13 -1.98 6.44 -9.19
C PRO A 13 -0.87 7.27 -8.55
N LEU A 14 -0.30 8.19 -9.34
CA LEU A 14 0.69 9.16 -8.84
C LEU A 14 0.03 10.18 -7.91
N LEU A 15 0.84 10.89 -7.12
CA LEU A 15 0.36 11.86 -6.14
C LEU A 15 -0.58 12.92 -6.73
N ASN A 16 -0.26 13.44 -7.93
CA ASN A 16 -1.05 14.44 -8.63
C ASN A 16 -2.50 13.99 -8.93
N HIS A 17 -2.78 12.69 -9.03
CA HIS A 17 -4.16 12.20 -9.19
C HIS A 17 -5.00 12.33 -7.91
N SER A 18 -4.36 12.48 -6.75
CA SER A 18 -5.02 12.61 -5.45
C SER A 18 -5.15 14.06 -4.97
N ILE A 19 -4.28 14.95 -5.45
CA ILE A 19 -4.31 16.38 -5.09
C ILE A 19 -5.60 17.02 -5.63
N GLY A 20 -6.26 17.82 -4.80
CA GLY A 20 -7.49 18.54 -5.18
C GLY A 20 -8.75 17.67 -5.29
N GLN A 21 -8.64 16.35 -5.08
CA GLN A 21 -9.79 15.45 -5.13
C GLN A 21 -10.69 15.60 -3.90
N SER A 22 -12.00 15.43 -4.11
CA SER A 22 -12.96 15.41 -3.00
C SER A 22 -12.70 14.22 -2.07
N ARG A 23 -13.13 14.35 -0.80
CA ARG A 23 -13.01 13.26 0.20
C ARG A 23 -13.62 11.94 -0.28
N PHE A 24 -14.68 12.00 -1.09
CA PHE A 24 -15.39 10.83 -1.61
C PHE A 24 -14.59 10.14 -2.70
N ALA A 25 -14.01 10.92 -3.62
CA ALA A 25 -13.12 10.39 -4.67
C ALA A 25 -11.90 9.70 -4.05
N LEU A 26 -11.23 10.36 -3.08
CA LEU A 26 -10.12 9.77 -2.33
C LEU A 26 -10.51 8.49 -1.58
N THR A 27 -11.72 8.43 -1.05
CA THR A 27 -12.23 7.22 -0.38
C THR A 27 -12.42 6.07 -1.36
N ARG A 28 -12.95 6.35 -2.56
CA ARG A 28 -13.10 5.36 -3.62
C ARG A 28 -11.74 4.87 -4.13
N MET A 29 -10.76 5.75 -4.29
CA MET A 29 -9.39 5.36 -4.67
C MET A 29 -8.77 4.39 -3.66
N ARG A 30 -8.87 4.70 -2.36
CA ARG A 30 -8.42 3.78 -1.28
C ARG A 30 -9.14 2.43 -1.32
N GLN A 31 -10.44 2.42 -1.60
CA GLN A 31 -11.21 1.17 -1.74
C GLN A 31 -10.79 0.37 -2.96
N LYS A 32 -10.59 1.01 -4.12
CA LYS A 32 -10.12 0.35 -5.34
C LYS A 32 -8.76 -0.30 -5.10
N MET A 33 -7.82 0.42 -4.48
CA MET A 33 -6.50 -0.10 -4.17
C MET A 33 -6.55 -1.30 -3.21
N ALA A 34 -7.24 -1.17 -2.08
CA ALA A 34 -7.35 -2.27 -1.12
C ALA A 34 -8.01 -3.53 -1.71
N ARG A 35 -9.01 -3.36 -2.59
CA ARG A 35 -9.63 -4.47 -3.32
C ARG A 35 -8.67 -5.12 -4.31
N ALA A 36 -7.91 -4.31 -5.06
CA ALA A 36 -6.92 -4.81 -6.00
C ALA A 36 -5.85 -5.66 -5.28
N VAL A 37 -5.33 -5.16 -4.15
CA VAL A 37 -4.38 -5.94 -3.32
C VAL A 37 -5.05 -7.21 -2.78
N ALA A 38 -6.28 -7.13 -2.28
CA ALA A 38 -6.99 -8.31 -1.76
C ALA A 38 -7.17 -9.39 -2.84
N CYS A 39 -7.54 -9.00 -4.07
CA CYS A 39 -7.65 -9.90 -5.21
C CYS A 39 -6.30 -10.51 -5.62
N ALA A 40 -5.23 -9.70 -5.64
CA ALA A 40 -3.90 -10.17 -6.01
C ALA A 40 -3.27 -11.12 -4.96
N THR A 41 -3.80 -11.11 -3.73
CA THR A 41 -3.20 -11.81 -2.58
C THR A 41 -4.11 -12.86 -1.94
N VAL A 42 -5.19 -13.28 -2.62
CA VAL A 42 -6.19 -14.22 -2.06
C VAL A 42 -5.54 -15.47 -1.42
N ASN A 43 -4.54 -16.06 -2.09
CA ASN A 43 -3.84 -17.27 -1.63
C ASN A 43 -2.48 -16.98 -0.95
N MET A 44 -2.23 -15.72 -0.60
CA MET A 44 -0.93 -15.26 -0.05
C MET A 44 -1.08 -14.62 1.33
N ARG A 45 -2.18 -14.92 2.03
CA ARG A 45 -2.45 -14.39 3.37
C ARG A 45 -1.43 -14.93 4.36
N VAL A 46 -0.85 -14.03 5.14
CA VAL A 46 -0.05 -14.39 6.30
C VAL A 46 -0.94 -14.60 7.51
N PRO A 47 -0.66 -15.61 8.36
CA PRO A 47 -1.40 -15.82 9.60
C PRO A 47 -1.22 -14.65 10.56
N GLU A 48 -0.02 -14.06 10.57
CA GLU A 48 0.34 -12.91 11.38
C GLU A 48 1.12 -11.90 10.53
N PRO A 49 0.90 -10.58 10.73
CA PRO A 49 1.64 -9.55 10.03
C PRO A 49 3.14 -9.63 10.36
N PHE A 50 3.98 -9.28 9.38
CA PHE A 50 5.41 -9.13 9.64
C PHE A 50 5.66 -8.00 10.62
N GLN A 51 6.43 -8.30 11.68
CA GLN A 51 6.82 -7.32 12.70
C GLN A 51 7.79 -6.29 12.14
N LYS A 52 8.71 -6.75 11.26
CA LYS A 52 9.62 -5.91 10.51
C LYS A 52 9.75 -6.41 9.08
N ALA A 53 9.66 -5.53 8.09
CA ALA A 53 9.74 -5.91 6.68
C ALA A 53 10.48 -4.89 5.81
N HIS A 54 11.06 -5.38 4.71
CA HIS A 54 11.46 -4.56 3.58
C HIS A 54 10.41 -4.70 2.48
N VAL A 55 9.87 -3.58 2.01
CA VAL A 55 8.84 -3.54 0.97
C VAL A 55 9.40 -2.85 -0.27
N SER A 56 9.58 -3.62 -1.34
CA SER A 56 9.93 -3.06 -2.66
C SER A 56 8.66 -2.86 -3.48
N ILE A 57 8.46 -1.67 -4.03
CA ILE A 57 7.34 -1.31 -4.89
C ILE A 57 7.90 -0.82 -6.23
N GLU A 58 7.55 -1.52 -7.30
CA GLU A 58 7.88 -1.10 -8.65
C GLU A 58 6.63 -0.63 -9.37
N ARG A 59 6.67 0.60 -9.87
CA ARG A 59 5.61 1.17 -10.70
C ARG A 59 6.02 1.10 -12.17
N HIS A 60 5.49 0.13 -12.90
CA HIS A 60 5.75 -0.04 -14.33
C HIS A 60 4.81 0.84 -15.14
N SER A 61 5.34 1.87 -15.82
CA SER A 61 4.53 2.75 -16.69
C SER A 61 5.28 3.27 -17.92
N CYS A 62 4.56 3.77 -18.92
CA CYS A 62 5.18 4.33 -20.14
C CYS A 62 5.97 5.62 -19.91
N GLY A 63 5.52 6.45 -18.98
CA GLY A 63 6.18 7.70 -18.63
C GLY A 63 7.26 7.52 -17.57
N THR A 64 8.08 8.57 -17.42
CA THR A 64 9.07 8.71 -16.36
C THR A 64 8.53 9.72 -15.33
N PRO A 65 7.71 9.29 -14.36
CA PRO A 65 7.20 10.20 -13.34
C PRO A 65 8.32 10.73 -12.45
N ASP A 66 8.08 11.89 -11.84
CA ASP A 66 8.94 12.49 -10.83
C ASP A 66 8.99 11.64 -9.55
N HIS A 67 10.10 11.74 -8.83
CA HIS A 67 10.32 10.95 -7.61
C HIS A 67 9.23 11.20 -6.55
N ASP A 68 8.84 12.46 -6.33
CA ASP A 68 7.83 12.81 -5.31
C ASP A 68 6.44 12.30 -5.69
N GLY A 69 6.08 12.37 -6.98
CA GLY A 69 4.87 11.77 -7.51
C GLY A 69 4.81 10.25 -7.30
N VAL A 70 5.93 9.56 -7.43
CA VAL A 70 6.08 8.10 -7.24
C VAL A 70 5.95 7.74 -5.76
N GLN A 71 6.70 8.42 -4.88
CA GLN A 71 6.68 8.19 -3.44
C GLN A 71 5.32 8.52 -2.84
N GLY A 72 4.80 9.72 -3.12
CA GLY A 72 3.53 10.20 -2.58
C GLY A 72 2.33 9.40 -3.09
N GLY A 73 2.37 8.95 -4.34
CA GLY A 73 1.31 8.13 -4.94
C GLY A 73 1.17 6.74 -4.31
N ALA A 74 2.27 6.18 -3.79
CA ALA A 74 2.27 4.84 -3.20
C ALA A 74 1.48 4.76 -1.88
N LYS A 75 1.12 5.90 -1.26
CA LYS A 75 0.47 5.95 0.06
C LYS A 75 -0.76 5.05 0.19
N PHE A 76 -1.65 5.03 -0.80
CA PHE A 76 -2.86 4.19 -0.72
C PHE A 76 -2.55 2.69 -0.83
N LEU A 77 -1.49 2.34 -1.54
CA LEU A 77 -1.00 0.96 -1.63
C LEU A 77 -0.40 0.56 -0.27
N ILE A 78 0.48 1.38 0.30
CA ILE A 78 1.08 1.16 1.62
C ILE A 78 0.01 1.02 2.71
N ASP A 79 -0.96 1.94 2.77
CA ASP A 79 -2.11 1.87 3.69
C ASP A 79 -2.84 0.51 3.60
N SER A 80 -2.91 -0.07 2.40
CA SER A 80 -3.57 -1.36 2.16
C SER A 80 -2.72 -2.55 2.64
N LEU A 81 -1.41 -2.40 2.80
CA LEU A 81 -0.52 -3.45 3.31
C LEU A 81 -0.52 -3.53 4.85
N THR A 82 -0.72 -2.39 5.52
CA THR A 82 -0.67 -2.30 6.98
C THR A 82 -1.81 -3.04 7.70
N THR A 83 -1.69 -3.19 9.02
CA THR A 83 -2.71 -3.80 9.86
C THR A 83 -3.68 -2.73 10.40
N PRO A 84 -5.02 -2.92 10.27
CA PRO A 84 -5.98 -2.01 10.87
C PRO A 84 -5.83 -1.96 12.39
N LYS A 85 -5.71 -0.75 12.96
CA LYS A 85 -5.51 -0.56 14.41
C LYS A 85 -6.59 0.33 15.00
N LEU A 86 -7.19 -0.11 16.12
CA LEU A 86 -8.12 0.71 16.89
C LEU A 86 -7.35 1.88 17.53
N LEU A 87 -7.88 3.09 17.37
CA LEU A 87 -7.34 4.28 18.00
C LEU A 87 -8.04 4.57 19.32
N ASN A 88 -7.31 5.13 20.29
CA ASN A 88 -7.86 5.53 21.57
C ASN A 88 -9.00 6.54 21.36
N VAL A 89 -10.13 6.27 22.02
CA VAL A 89 -11.30 7.14 21.97
C VAL A 89 -11.05 8.31 22.93
N ARG A 90 -11.06 9.54 22.41
CA ARG A 90 -10.76 10.75 23.21
C ARG A 90 -11.86 11.16 24.20
N LYS A 91 -13.08 10.66 24.03
CA LYS A 91 -14.25 10.98 24.87
C LYS A 91 -15.07 9.72 25.11
N PRO A 92 -15.53 9.44 26.34
CA PRO A 92 -16.47 8.37 26.62
C PRO A 92 -17.70 8.46 25.70
N GLY A 93 -18.11 7.34 25.10
CA GLY A 93 -19.26 7.28 24.18
C GLY A 93 -19.01 7.76 22.74
N ALA A 94 -17.82 8.28 22.41
CA ALA A 94 -17.52 8.65 21.02
C ALA A 94 -17.27 7.43 20.13
N ARG A 95 -17.58 7.56 18.84
CA ARG A 95 -17.41 6.48 17.85
C ARG A 95 -15.95 6.02 17.77
N GLN A 96 -15.75 4.70 17.89
CA GLN A 96 -14.46 4.04 17.70
C GLN A 96 -13.85 4.41 16.35
N ARG A 97 -12.59 4.88 16.35
CA ARG A 97 -11.81 5.19 15.15
C ARG A 97 -10.81 4.07 14.88
N VAL A 98 -10.55 3.82 13.59
CA VAL A 98 -9.65 2.77 13.12
C VAL A 98 -8.64 3.39 12.16
N ARG A 99 -7.34 3.32 12.49
CA ARG A 99 -6.25 3.64 11.56
C ARG A 99 -6.17 2.53 10.52
N ASN A 100 -5.93 2.91 9.27
CA ASN A 100 -5.78 2.01 8.13
C ASN A 100 -6.89 0.95 8.07
N LYS A 101 -8.16 1.41 8.19
CA LYS A 101 -9.37 0.56 8.20
C LYS A 101 -9.45 -0.46 7.05
N ARG A 102 -8.72 -0.23 5.95
CA ARG A 102 -8.71 -1.07 4.75
C ARG A 102 -7.42 -1.87 4.58
N GLY A 103 -6.53 -1.79 5.57
CA GLY A 103 -5.32 -2.57 5.62
C GLY A 103 -5.62 -4.07 5.66
N LEU A 104 -4.72 -4.84 5.05
CA LEU A 104 -4.87 -6.28 4.86
C LEU A 104 -3.98 -7.10 5.80
N GLY A 105 -3.15 -6.45 6.63
CA GLY A 105 -2.39 -7.11 7.68
C GLY A 105 -1.16 -7.88 7.20
N PHE A 106 -0.46 -7.38 6.17
CA PHE A 106 0.83 -7.95 5.75
C PHE A 106 1.97 -7.45 6.65
N ILE A 107 1.93 -6.18 7.03
CA ILE A 107 2.89 -5.54 7.95
C ILE A 107 2.12 -4.88 9.10
N VAL A 108 2.78 -4.73 10.25
CA VAL A 108 2.15 -4.12 11.43
C VAL A 108 1.77 -2.66 11.17
N ASP A 109 2.73 -1.82 10.78
CA ASP A 109 2.56 -0.39 10.50
C ASP A 109 3.53 0.03 9.38
N ASP A 110 3.38 1.25 8.87
CA ASP A 110 4.25 1.85 7.86
C ASP A 110 5.37 2.72 8.47
N GLY A 111 5.44 2.80 9.80
CA GLY A 111 6.54 3.45 10.50
C GLY A 111 7.90 2.76 10.31
N PRO A 112 9.03 3.49 10.45
CA PRO A 112 10.37 2.99 10.16
C PRO A 112 10.83 1.84 11.07
N GLU A 113 10.20 1.68 12.23
CA GLU A 113 10.43 0.55 13.15
C GLU A 113 9.91 -0.78 12.56
N TYR A 114 8.86 -0.71 11.72
CA TYR A 114 8.12 -1.86 11.20
C TYR A 114 8.41 -2.12 9.72
N ALA A 115 8.72 -1.07 8.95
CA ALA A 115 8.92 -1.22 7.51
C ALA A 115 9.96 -0.25 6.95
N THR A 116 10.73 -0.74 5.99
CA THR A 116 11.51 0.08 5.05
C THR A 116 10.90 -0.06 3.66
N PHE A 117 10.92 1.02 2.88
CA PHE A 117 10.33 1.05 1.56
C PHE A 117 11.38 1.41 0.51
N ASP A 118 11.46 0.61 -0.54
CA ASP A 118 12.14 0.97 -1.79
C ASP A 118 11.08 1.13 -2.88
N ILE A 119 10.85 2.35 -3.35
CA ILE A 119 9.80 2.67 -4.30
C ILE A 119 10.43 3.26 -5.54
N ARG A 120 10.24 2.60 -6.68
CA ARG A 120 10.86 2.99 -7.94
C ARG A 120 9.90 2.96 -9.11
N ALA A 121 10.09 3.89 -10.05
CA ALA A 121 9.45 3.85 -11.34
C ALA A 121 10.27 3.01 -12.32
N VAL A 122 9.60 2.15 -13.07
CA VAL A 122 10.20 1.33 -14.13
C VAL A 122 9.51 1.68 -15.44
N LYS A 123 10.30 2.05 -16.45
CA LYS A 123 9.75 2.35 -17.77
C LYS A 123 9.29 1.05 -18.44
N SER A 124 8.07 1.01 -18.94
CA SER A 124 7.47 -0.16 -19.60
C SER A 124 6.62 0.23 -20.81
N ARG A 125 6.26 -0.75 -21.65
CA ARG A 125 5.32 -0.53 -22.76
C ARG A 125 3.90 -0.38 -22.24
N LEU A 126 3.00 0.15 -23.07
CA LEU A 126 1.61 0.39 -22.69
C LEU A 126 0.88 -0.89 -22.28
N CYS A 127 1.19 -2.01 -22.94
CA CYS A 127 0.62 -3.32 -22.64
C CYS A 127 1.20 -3.99 -21.39
N ASP A 128 2.32 -3.48 -20.86
CA ASP A 128 3.09 -4.13 -19.78
C ASP A 128 2.99 -3.37 -18.45
N GLN A 129 2.12 -2.36 -18.37
CA GLN A 129 2.00 -1.54 -17.17
C GLN A 129 1.45 -2.35 -16.02
N LYS A 130 2.03 -2.15 -14.84
CA LYS A 130 1.66 -2.88 -13.62
C LYS A 130 2.27 -2.23 -12.39
N THR A 131 1.83 -2.70 -11.22
CA THR A 131 2.57 -2.50 -9.97
C THR A 131 3.08 -3.85 -9.48
N VAL A 132 4.36 -3.95 -9.18
CA VAL A 132 4.93 -5.13 -8.53
C VAL A 132 5.23 -4.78 -7.09
N VAL A 133 4.78 -5.62 -6.17
CA VAL A 133 5.06 -5.47 -4.73
C VAL A 133 5.74 -6.73 -4.23
N THR A 134 6.87 -6.55 -3.57
CA THR A 134 7.56 -7.61 -2.83
C THR A 134 7.68 -7.19 -1.38
N ILE A 135 7.23 -8.05 -0.48
CA ILE A 135 7.32 -7.87 0.97
C ILE A 135 8.22 -8.97 1.49
N THR A 136 9.34 -8.57 2.08
CA THR A 136 10.36 -9.45 2.61
C THR A 136 10.43 -9.28 4.12
N GLU A 137 10.21 -10.35 4.86
CA GLU A 137 10.36 -10.35 6.32
C GLU A 137 11.81 -10.10 6.72
N ILE A 138 12.03 -9.14 7.63
CA ILE A 138 13.31 -8.90 8.28
C ILE A 138 13.25 -9.60 9.64
N LEU A 139 14.08 -10.63 9.83
CA LEU A 139 14.19 -11.29 11.13
C LEU A 139 14.87 -10.35 12.13
N PRO A 140 14.48 -10.40 13.41
CA PRO A 140 15.14 -9.66 14.48
C PRO A 140 16.61 -10.08 14.66
#